data_AF-A0A0D2YKH6-F1
#
_entry.id   AF-A0A0D2YKH6-F1
#
_cell.length_a   1.000
_cell.length_b   1.000
_cell.length_c   1.000
_cell.angle_alpha   90.00
_cell.angle_beta   90.00
_cell.angle_gamma   90.00
#
_symmetry.space_group_name_H-M   'P 1'
#
loop_
_entity.id
_entity.type
_entity.pdbx_description
1 polymer ?
#
loop_
_entity_poly.entity_id
_entity_poly.type
_entity_poly.pdbx_seq_one_letter_code
_entity_poly.pdbx_strand_id
1 'polypeptide(L)'
;MPPSIAVFHDIPNIVPKIYDGPGTYSDLVGTERNENPLVTGVWDILDFDEPTPAAIAETDEAKYVVRGEAVIKNEWTGETHELKPGSLLWIPVGAKVSIISSRNCKTVYFEAREIVQIQHENVQDDGADLATKLDRLVANFVDQNPSSKQATARASQSLPGGSTRAVLDAEPFPLVIQSGKGSTLTSIDGNTYIDFVSDFTAGLFGHSNPEIQQAVVKAAHNGFSLGAITELEAQLGESIKVRFPSIDLVRFCNSGTEANVYAIGTALAYSGRKKVLVFDHAYHGGLVSFGAIPNELNIPYDFIVGTYGDIEKTRNVLSFDIGAIIVEPMQSAGGMRPASKDFLRFLREAASTIGAVLIFDEVVTSRLDFHGLQGTLDIKPDMTTLGKYLGGGLPFGAFGGRKEIMEQYNPKSDSAKKLSHSGTFNNNIFTMTAAVAASKIVTKNAIDRINTLGDQVRAGITSIVEAAGKAGSIVAIGVGSCVGIYFAGDNGDVLRELCFFYLLSKGIWMGRRGFLALNFAHDDASVSQFLEAFKGFLSLAF
;
A
#
# COMPACT_ATOMS: atom_id res chain seq x y z
N MET A 1 24.32 5.18 37.18
CA MET A 1 24.01 6.54 37.70
C MET A 1 22.58 6.51 38.20
N PRO A 2 22.22 7.20 39.29
CA PRO A 2 20.83 7.25 39.72
C PRO A 2 19.96 7.82 38.58
N PRO A 3 18.77 7.26 38.32
CA PRO A 3 17.86 7.76 37.29
C PRO A 3 17.50 9.22 37.56
N SER A 4 17.64 10.06 36.53
CA SER A 4 17.37 11.50 36.61
C SER A 4 16.00 11.79 36.01
N ILE A 5 15.26 12.70 36.64
CA ILE A 5 13.94 13.15 36.18
C ILE A 5 14.16 14.25 35.14
N ALA A 6 13.34 14.27 34.09
CA ALA A 6 13.38 15.34 33.10
C ALA A 6 12.07 16.16 33.12
N VAL A 7 12.20 17.48 33.07
CA VAL A 7 11.07 18.39 32.90
C VAL A 7 11.32 19.27 31.69
N PHE A 8 10.38 19.23 30.75
CA PHE A 8 10.39 20.04 29.54
C PHE A 8 9.33 21.13 29.67
N HIS A 9 9.76 22.38 29.56
CA HIS A 9 8.86 23.53 29.60
C HIS A 9 8.54 24.04 28.19
N ASP A 10 7.36 24.66 28.06
CA ASP A 10 6.98 25.47 26.89
C ASP A 10 7.01 24.67 25.57
N ILE A 11 6.58 23.40 25.63
CA ILE A 11 6.59 22.49 24.48
C ILE A 11 5.59 22.99 23.42
N PRO A 12 6.06 23.41 22.22
CA PRO A 12 5.18 23.90 21.18
C PRO A 12 4.37 22.74 20.59
N ASN A 13 3.06 22.95 20.39
CA ASN A 13 2.13 22.07 19.64
C ASN A 13 1.51 20.86 20.35
N ILE A 14 1.51 20.79 21.69
CA ILE A 14 0.80 19.76 22.46
C ILE A 14 -0.33 20.46 23.23
N VAL A 15 -1.57 20.46 22.69
CA VAL A 15 -2.77 20.94 23.40
C VAL A 15 -3.78 19.79 23.50
N PRO A 16 -3.97 19.17 24.68
CA PRO A 16 -4.95 18.10 24.85
C PRO A 16 -6.36 18.63 24.62
N LYS A 17 -7.20 17.92 23.85
CA LYS A 17 -8.65 18.18 23.83
C LYS A 17 -9.31 17.35 24.92
N ILE A 18 -9.72 17.99 26.01
CA ILE A 18 -10.41 17.33 27.13
C ILE A 18 -11.91 17.27 26.84
N TYR A 19 -12.50 16.09 26.96
CA TYR A 19 -13.95 15.86 26.88
C TYR A 19 -14.47 15.51 28.28
N ASP A 20 -15.50 16.22 28.78
CA ASP A 20 -16.09 15.92 30.09
C ASP A 20 -17.12 14.76 29.97
N GLY A 21 -16.91 13.68 30.73
CA GLY A 21 -17.83 12.54 30.83
C GLY A 21 -17.27 11.43 31.74
N PRO A 22 -18.12 10.54 32.29
CA PRO A 22 -17.63 9.33 32.96
C PRO A 22 -16.97 8.40 31.93
N GLY A 23 -15.66 8.19 32.04
CA GLY A 23 -14.89 7.33 31.12
C GLY A 23 -14.39 8.01 29.84
N THR A 24 -14.28 9.34 29.79
CA THR A 24 -13.73 10.04 28.63
C THR A 24 -12.20 10.03 28.60
N TYR A 25 -11.64 9.49 27.51
CA TYR A 25 -10.24 9.59 27.12
C TYR A 25 -10.03 10.87 26.27
N SER A 26 -8.95 11.62 26.53
CA SER A 26 -8.62 12.84 25.78
C SER A 26 -7.47 12.57 24.81
N ASP A 27 -7.69 12.79 23.51
CA ASP A 27 -6.61 12.73 22.51
C ASP A 27 -5.72 13.99 22.62
N LEU A 28 -4.41 13.78 22.60
CA LEU A 28 -3.43 14.85 22.48
C LEU A 28 -3.02 15.00 21.01
N VAL A 29 -3.33 16.15 20.40
CA VAL A 29 -3.02 16.44 19.00
C VAL A 29 -1.69 17.20 18.94
N GLY A 30 -0.66 16.56 18.36
CA GLY A 30 0.65 17.15 18.12
C GLY A 30 1.60 16.25 17.31
N THR A 31 1.58 16.41 15.97
CA THR A 31 2.57 16.03 14.92
C THR A 31 3.19 14.62 14.86
N GLU A 32 2.87 13.93 13.75
CA GLU A 32 3.68 13.01 12.94
C GLU A 32 4.61 11.99 13.64
N ARG A 33 4.04 10.87 14.11
CA ARG A 33 4.56 9.49 13.99
C ARG A 33 3.48 8.51 14.47
N ASN A 34 3.49 7.30 13.92
CA ASN A 34 2.50 6.22 14.10
C ASN A 34 2.55 5.56 15.50
N GLU A 35 2.52 6.36 16.56
CA GLU A 35 2.34 5.91 17.93
C GLU A 35 1.40 6.91 18.59
N ASN A 36 0.10 6.64 18.60
CA ASN A 36 -0.79 7.36 19.50
C ASN A 36 -0.50 6.82 20.91
N PRO A 37 0.08 7.60 21.85
CA PRO A 37 0.04 7.21 23.24
C PRO A 37 -1.44 7.13 23.63
N LEU A 38 -1.89 5.94 24.04
CA LEU A 38 -3.17 5.81 24.74
C LEU A 38 -3.06 6.65 26.01
N VAL A 39 -3.72 7.80 26.03
CA VAL A 39 -3.93 8.57 27.27
C VAL A 39 -4.80 7.71 28.17
N THR A 40 -4.34 7.37 29.36
CA THR A 40 -5.09 6.45 30.25
C THR A 40 -5.82 7.15 31.40
N GLY A 41 -5.72 8.48 31.53
CA GLY A 41 -6.63 9.26 32.38
C GLY A 41 -6.18 10.68 32.70
N VAL A 42 -7.14 11.50 33.14
CA VAL A 42 -6.88 12.77 33.81
C VAL A 42 -6.69 12.49 35.30
N TRP A 43 -5.56 12.89 35.86
CA TRP A 43 -5.23 12.70 37.28
C TRP A 43 -5.10 14.05 37.98
N ASP A 44 -5.82 14.19 39.09
CA ASP A 44 -5.68 15.31 40.00
C ASP A 44 -4.58 14.98 41.01
N ILE A 45 -3.48 15.74 40.96
CA ILE A 45 -2.53 15.74 42.06
C ILE A 45 -3.20 16.52 43.19
N LEU A 46 -3.49 15.84 44.30
CA LEU A 46 -4.07 16.46 45.49
C LEU A 46 -3.20 17.63 45.94
N ASP A 47 -3.82 18.65 46.52
CA ASP A 47 -3.09 19.81 47.03
C ASP A 47 -2.32 19.41 48.28
N PHE A 48 -1.01 19.66 48.25
CA PHE A 48 -0.09 19.38 49.34
C PHE A 48 0.64 20.67 49.70
N ASP A 49 0.53 21.07 50.97
CA ASP A 49 1.28 22.19 51.55
C ASP A 49 2.54 21.70 52.30
N GLU A 50 2.73 20.38 52.43
CA GLU A 50 3.91 19.73 53.02
C GLU A 50 4.41 18.57 52.12
N PRO A 51 5.72 18.24 52.15
CA PRO A 51 6.27 17.18 51.31
C PRO A 51 5.63 15.81 51.53
N THR A 52 5.26 15.15 50.43
CA THR A 52 4.75 13.77 50.49
C THR A 52 5.87 12.78 50.84
N PRO A 53 5.54 11.59 51.39
CA PRO A 53 6.48 10.49 51.42
C PRO A 53 7.03 10.21 50.03
N ALA A 54 8.33 9.87 49.96
CA ALA A 54 8.97 9.55 48.71
C ALA A 54 8.57 8.14 48.24
N ALA A 55 8.23 8.02 46.95
CA ALA A 55 7.92 6.76 46.29
C ALA A 55 8.98 6.45 45.22
N ILE A 56 9.26 5.17 44.97
CA ILE A 56 10.08 4.73 43.85
C ILE A 56 9.14 4.42 42.69
N ALA A 57 9.40 5.01 41.52
CA ALA A 57 8.64 4.73 40.32
C ALA A 57 8.85 3.26 39.91
N GLU A 58 7.77 2.50 39.85
CA GLU A 58 7.78 1.08 39.45
C GLU A 58 7.75 0.90 37.93
N THR A 59 7.36 1.95 37.18
CA THR A 59 7.27 2.00 35.72
C THR A 59 7.79 3.35 35.19
N ASP A 60 8.05 3.46 33.89
CA ASP A 60 8.31 4.76 33.25
C ASP A 60 7.02 5.61 33.19
N GLU A 61 7.02 6.77 33.84
CA GLU A 61 5.86 7.66 33.90
C GLU A 61 6.10 8.96 33.12
N ALA A 62 5.16 9.34 32.25
CA ALA A 62 5.11 10.68 31.66
C ALA A 62 3.81 11.39 32.06
N LYS A 63 3.91 12.66 32.46
CA LYS A 63 2.76 13.48 32.89
C LYS A 63 2.82 14.87 32.24
N TYR A 64 1.74 15.28 31.58
CA TYR A 64 1.60 16.64 31.04
C TYR A 64 0.70 17.49 31.93
N VAL A 65 1.17 18.68 32.32
CA VAL A 65 0.45 19.58 33.23
C VAL A 65 -0.53 20.44 32.45
N VAL A 66 -1.82 20.26 32.71
CA VAL A 66 -2.89 21.03 32.06
C VAL A 66 -3.21 22.31 32.82
N ARG A 67 -3.21 22.25 34.15
CA ARG A 67 -3.54 23.37 35.03
C ARG A 67 -2.85 23.20 36.38
N GLY A 68 -2.63 24.32 37.07
CA GLY A 68 -2.07 24.35 38.42
C GLY A 68 -0.55 24.25 38.41
N GLU A 69 0.01 24.12 39.61
CA GLU A 69 1.46 24.08 39.82
C GLU A 69 1.83 22.98 40.82
N ALA A 70 3.02 22.41 40.67
CA ALA A 70 3.59 21.50 41.65
C ALA A 70 5.12 21.59 41.65
N VAL A 71 5.74 21.24 42.77
CA VAL A 71 7.19 21.08 42.89
C VAL A 71 7.48 19.65 43.25
N ILE A 72 8.30 18.98 42.45
CA ILE A 72 8.73 17.60 42.69
C ILE A 72 10.21 17.57 43.00
N LYS A 73 10.65 16.55 43.73
CA LYS A 73 12.06 16.35 44.07
C LYS A 73 12.49 14.93 43.74
N ASN A 74 13.61 14.81 43.03
CA ASN A 74 14.32 13.54 42.92
C ASN A 74 15.12 13.32 44.21
N GLU A 75 14.74 12.32 45.01
CA GLU A 75 15.40 12.03 46.28
C GLU A 75 16.75 11.32 46.12
N TRP A 76 17.05 10.78 44.94
CA TRP A 76 18.38 10.23 44.65
C TRP A 76 19.39 11.30 44.30
N THR A 77 19.00 12.33 43.54
CA THR A 77 19.91 13.40 43.11
C THR A 77 19.82 14.66 43.97
N GLY A 78 18.72 14.82 44.72
CA GLY A 78 18.40 16.02 45.48
C GLY A 78 17.81 17.17 44.66
N GLU A 79 17.68 17.01 43.33
CA GLU A 79 17.20 18.04 42.41
C GLU A 79 15.70 18.28 42.57
N THR A 80 15.29 19.55 42.52
CA THR A 80 13.88 19.96 42.55
C THR A 80 13.47 20.51 41.19
N HIS A 81 12.28 20.13 40.72
CA HIS A 81 11.72 20.61 39.46
C HIS A 81 10.34 21.22 39.70
N GLU A 82 10.14 22.42 39.17
CA GLU A 82 8.85 23.10 39.17
C GLU A 82 8.02 22.65 37.97
N LEU A 83 6.72 22.49 38.16
CA LEU A 83 5.76 22.09 37.15
C LEU A 83 4.72 23.20 37.02
N LYS A 84 4.58 23.73 35.79
CA LYS A 84 3.59 24.75 35.41
C LYS A 84 2.74 24.26 34.23
N PRO A 85 1.57 24.85 33.93
CA PRO A 85 0.79 24.47 32.76
C PRO A 85 1.65 24.49 31.48
N GLY A 86 1.58 23.42 30.69
CA GLY A 86 2.43 23.22 29.52
C GLY A 86 3.73 22.46 29.77
N SER A 87 4.01 22.05 31.02
CA SER A 87 5.19 21.23 31.33
C SER A 87 4.92 19.75 31.04
N LEU A 88 5.91 19.05 30.48
CA LEU A 88 5.94 17.58 30.42
C LEU A 88 7.01 17.08 31.40
N LEU A 89 6.55 16.29 32.36
CA LEU A 89 7.37 15.58 33.32
C LEU A 89 7.60 14.15 32.84
N TRP A 90 8.85 13.69 32.87
CA TRP A 90 9.20 12.28 32.70
C TRP A 90 9.95 11.76 33.93
N ILE A 91 9.38 10.74 34.58
CA ILE A 91 9.95 10.04 35.72
C ILE A 91 10.31 8.62 35.25
N PRO A 92 11.60 8.30 35.10
CA PRO A 92 11.97 6.96 34.67
C PRO A 92 11.86 5.92 35.80
N VAL A 93 11.69 4.65 35.43
CA VAL A 93 11.65 3.52 36.38
C VAL A 93 12.86 3.54 37.33
N GLY A 94 12.61 3.31 38.62
CA GLY A 94 13.62 3.34 39.68
C GLY A 94 13.98 4.74 40.19
N ALA A 95 13.45 5.83 39.63
CA ALA A 95 13.56 7.16 40.22
C ALA A 95 12.77 7.22 41.53
N LYS A 96 13.33 7.88 42.56
CA LYS A 96 12.65 8.10 43.83
C LYS A 96 12.20 9.54 43.92
N VAL A 97 10.90 9.76 44.03
CA VAL A 97 10.28 11.09 43.88
C VAL A 97 9.40 11.42 45.09
N SER A 98 9.44 12.67 45.52
CA SER A 98 8.47 13.27 46.44
C SER A 98 7.84 14.52 45.81
N ILE A 99 6.58 14.81 46.16
CA ILE A 99 5.93 16.07 45.83
C ILE A 99 6.15 17.00 47.02
N ILE A 100 6.89 18.08 46.80
CA ILE A 100 7.20 19.08 47.83
C ILE A 100 6.00 19.99 48.10
N SER A 101 5.30 20.37 47.04
CA SER A 101 4.05 21.11 47.10
C SER A 101 3.23 20.98 45.82
N SER A 102 1.92 21.18 45.90
CA SER A 102 1.03 21.20 44.74
C SER A 102 -0.19 22.09 45.01
N ARG A 103 -0.63 22.84 43.99
CA ARG A 103 -1.88 23.62 44.01
C ARG A 103 -2.67 23.45 42.72
N ASN A 104 -3.87 22.91 42.85
CA ASN A 104 -4.86 22.65 41.81
C ASN A 104 -4.24 22.00 40.55
N CYS A 105 -3.27 21.09 40.77
CA CYS A 105 -2.43 20.56 39.71
C CYS A 105 -3.14 19.38 39.03
N LYS A 106 -3.60 19.63 37.80
CA LYS A 106 -4.22 18.61 36.94
C LYS A 106 -3.22 18.15 35.89
N THR A 107 -3.02 16.85 35.82
CA THR A 107 -2.13 16.22 34.85
C THR A 107 -2.86 15.25 33.95
N VAL A 108 -2.38 15.12 32.72
CA VAL A 108 -2.73 14.01 31.83
C VAL A 108 -1.59 13.00 31.93
N TYR A 109 -1.92 11.78 32.31
CA TYR A 109 -0.96 10.68 32.41
C TYR A 109 -0.86 9.95 31.06
N PHE A 110 0.36 9.66 30.64
CA PHE A 110 0.66 8.78 29.53
C PHE A 110 1.27 7.51 30.10
N GLU A 111 0.61 6.38 29.84
CA GLU A 111 1.20 5.08 30.13
C GLU A 111 2.08 4.71 28.94
N ALA A 112 3.40 4.71 29.13
CA ALA A 112 4.24 3.88 28.29
C ALA A 112 3.89 2.44 28.67
N ARG A 113 3.23 1.69 27.79
CA ARG A 113 2.91 0.28 28.07
C ARG A 113 4.21 -0.46 28.33
N GLU A 114 4.47 -0.80 29.59
CA GLU A 114 5.35 -1.91 29.90
C GLU A 114 4.61 -3.23 29.60
N ILE A 115 5.37 -4.08 28.93
CA ILE A 115 5.14 -5.50 28.76
C ILE A 115 4.78 -6.09 30.13
N VAL A 116 3.60 -6.69 30.22
CA VAL A 116 3.18 -7.45 31.41
C VAL A 116 4.26 -8.49 31.73
N GLN A 117 4.96 -8.31 32.85
CA GLN A 117 5.69 -9.40 33.50
C GLN A 117 4.66 -10.42 34.02
N ILE A 118 4.28 -11.35 33.15
CA ILE A 118 3.80 -12.66 33.58
C ILE A 118 4.97 -13.29 34.33
N GLN A 119 4.69 -13.86 35.52
CA GLN A 119 5.66 -14.66 36.24
C GLN A 119 6.36 -15.61 35.27
N HIS A 120 7.68 -15.50 35.18
CA HIS A 120 8.52 -16.37 34.39
C HIS A 120 8.39 -17.82 34.89
N GLU A 121 7.41 -18.56 34.37
CA GLU A 121 7.78 -19.81 33.73
C GLU A 121 8.61 -19.43 32.50
N ASN A 122 9.73 -20.10 32.27
CA ASN A 122 10.68 -19.77 31.20
C ASN A 122 10.00 -19.68 29.81
N VAL A 123 9.55 -18.49 29.42
CA VAL A 123 9.13 -18.17 28.05
C VAL A 123 10.34 -17.55 27.36
N GLN A 124 10.82 -18.21 26.31
CA GLN A 124 11.84 -17.65 25.42
C GLN A 124 11.34 -16.31 24.85
N ASP A 125 12.24 -15.33 24.74
CA ASP A 125 11.96 -14.10 24.00
C ASP A 125 11.87 -14.44 22.50
N ASP A 126 10.67 -14.81 22.07
CA ASP A 126 10.36 -15.19 20.68
C ASP A 126 10.69 -14.06 19.70
N GLY A 127 10.65 -12.79 20.13
CA GLY A 127 10.98 -11.62 19.30
C GLY A 127 12.48 -11.52 19.00
N ALA A 128 13.33 -11.69 20.02
CA ALA A 128 14.78 -11.75 19.84
C ALA A 128 15.22 -12.96 18.99
N ASP A 129 14.51 -14.09 19.13
CA ASP A 129 14.74 -15.28 18.29
C ASP A 129 14.34 -15.05 16.82
N LEU A 130 13.19 -14.41 16.55
CA LEU A 130 12.75 -14.06 15.20
C LEU A 130 13.71 -13.10 14.49
N ALA A 131 14.18 -12.06 15.19
CA ALA A 131 15.19 -11.15 14.65
C ALA A 131 16.50 -11.88 14.31
N THR A 132 16.96 -12.77 15.20
CA THR A 132 18.15 -13.59 14.96
C THR A 132 17.99 -14.52 13.76
N LYS A 133 16.81 -15.13 13.59
CA LYS A 133 16.48 -15.96 12.42
C LYS A 133 16.49 -15.14 11.13
N LEU A 134 15.93 -13.93 11.17
CA LEU A 134 15.93 -13.00 10.04
C LEU A 134 17.36 -12.61 9.65
N ASP A 135 18.19 -12.21 10.61
CA ASP A 135 19.59 -11.82 10.38
C ASP A 135 20.38 -12.94 9.68
N ARG A 136 20.16 -14.19 10.06
CA ARG A 136 20.78 -15.35 9.39
C ARG A 136 20.33 -15.49 7.95
N LEU A 137 19.04 -15.31 7.66
CA LEU A 137 18.54 -15.37 6.28
C LEU A 137 19.04 -14.20 5.43
N VAL A 138 19.15 -13.00 6.01
CA VAL A 138 19.73 -11.82 5.36
C VAL A 138 21.21 -12.03 5.08
N ALA A 139 21.99 -12.56 6.03
CA ALA A 139 23.39 -12.91 5.82
C ALA A 139 23.57 -13.93 4.69
N ASN A 140 22.77 -15.00 4.70
CA ASN A 140 22.77 -15.99 3.62
C ASN A 140 22.42 -15.36 2.26
N PHE A 141 21.44 -14.44 2.23
CA PHE A 141 21.10 -13.71 1.01
C PHE A 141 22.29 -12.89 0.49
N VAL A 142 23.02 -12.19 1.38
CA VAL A 142 24.20 -11.40 0.99
C VAL A 142 25.30 -12.31 0.42
N ASP A 143 25.58 -13.42 1.07
CA ASP A 143 26.65 -14.35 0.69
C ASP A 143 26.36 -15.06 -0.64
N GLN A 144 25.08 -15.36 -0.92
CA GLN A 144 24.66 -16.04 -2.15
C GLN A 144 24.51 -15.12 -3.36
N ASN A 145 24.53 -13.78 -3.17
CA ASN A 145 24.27 -12.83 -4.25
C ASN A 145 25.36 -11.72 -4.38
N PRO A 146 26.66 -12.07 -4.42
CA PRO A 146 27.74 -11.09 -4.47
C PRO A 146 27.76 -10.26 -5.76
N SER A 147 27.33 -10.84 -6.90
CA SER A 147 27.29 -10.15 -8.18
C SER A 147 26.16 -9.13 -8.21
N SER A 148 24.98 -9.48 -7.69
CA SER A 148 23.87 -8.52 -7.50
C SER A 148 24.30 -7.35 -6.62
N LYS A 149 24.99 -7.61 -5.50
CA LYS A 149 25.55 -6.56 -4.63
C LYS A 149 26.46 -5.61 -5.41
N GLN A 150 27.42 -6.16 -6.17
CA GLN A 150 28.36 -5.37 -6.95
C GLN A 150 27.66 -4.55 -8.06
N ALA A 151 26.69 -5.16 -8.75
CA ALA A 151 25.93 -4.53 -9.81
C ALA A 151 25.10 -3.35 -9.29
N THR A 152 24.43 -3.51 -8.15
CA THR A 152 23.70 -2.42 -7.48
C THR A 152 24.65 -1.30 -7.06
N ALA A 153 25.79 -1.62 -6.43
CA ALA A 153 26.78 -0.62 -6.03
C ALA A 153 27.31 0.20 -7.22
N ARG A 154 27.49 -0.47 -8.38
CA ARG A 154 27.83 0.19 -9.64
C ARG A 154 26.69 1.07 -10.15
N ALA A 155 25.45 0.57 -10.13
CA ALA A 155 24.28 1.33 -10.58
C ALA A 155 24.09 2.61 -9.76
N SER A 156 24.36 2.56 -8.45
CA SER A 156 24.30 3.72 -7.56
C SER A 156 25.27 4.86 -7.90
N GLN A 157 26.27 4.59 -8.75
CA GLN A 157 27.17 5.64 -9.28
C GLN A 157 26.50 6.51 -10.35
N SER A 158 25.35 6.11 -10.88
CA SER A 158 24.66 6.82 -11.97
C SER A 158 23.17 7.01 -11.72
N LEU A 159 22.55 6.19 -10.86
CA LEU A 159 21.15 6.26 -10.48
C LEU A 159 21.06 6.49 -8.97
N PRO A 160 20.25 7.43 -8.47
CA PRO A 160 20.01 7.57 -7.04
C PRO A 160 19.53 6.25 -6.42
N GLY A 161 20.26 5.72 -5.44
CA GLY A 161 19.95 4.41 -4.83
C GLY A 161 20.10 3.20 -5.78
N GLY A 162 20.66 3.37 -6.98
CA GLY A 162 20.91 2.27 -7.92
C GLY A 162 19.67 1.79 -8.70
N SER A 163 18.53 2.48 -8.60
CA SER A 163 17.28 2.12 -9.27
C SER A 163 16.54 3.35 -9.80
N THR A 164 15.67 3.16 -10.79
CA THR A 164 14.74 4.18 -11.31
C THR A 164 13.28 3.92 -10.91
N ARG A 165 13.01 2.77 -10.26
CA ARG A 165 11.69 2.38 -9.73
C ARG A 165 11.85 2.14 -8.24
N ALA A 166 11.34 3.07 -7.41
CA ALA A 166 11.49 3.03 -5.96
C ALA A 166 11.03 1.70 -5.33
N VAL A 167 9.97 1.07 -5.87
CA VAL A 167 9.46 -0.22 -5.36
C VAL A 167 10.41 -1.41 -5.60
N LEU A 168 11.40 -1.26 -6.47
CA LEU A 168 12.44 -2.27 -6.71
C LEU A 168 13.66 -2.06 -5.83
N ASP A 169 13.77 -0.91 -5.16
CA ASP A 169 14.81 -0.70 -4.18
C ASP A 169 14.58 -1.60 -2.96
N ALA A 170 15.66 -2.08 -2.37
CA ALA A 170 15.59 -3.11 -1.34
C ALA A 170 16.89 -3.18 -0.53
N GLU A 171 16.76 -3.22 0.80
CA GLU A 171 17.86 -3.59 1.70
C GLU A 171 17.99 -5.11 1.83
N PRO A 172 19.20 -5.68 1.93
CA PRO A 172 20.50 -4.99 1.91
C PRO A 172 20.97 -4.57 0.51
N PHE A 173 20.40 -5.17 -0.54
CA PHE A 173 20.47 -4.75 -1.94
C PHE A 173 19.44 -5.57 -2.74
N PRO A 174 18.92 -5.07 -3.89
CA PRO A 174 18.04 -5.84 -4.75
C PRO A 174 18.78 -6.94 -5.53
N LEU A 175 18.08 -8.03 -5.83
CA LEU A 175 18.54 -9.02 -6.81
C LEU A 175 18.59 -8.40 -8.21
N VAL A 176 19.68 -8.60 -8.93
CA VAL A 176 19.81 -8.18 -10.32
C VAL A 176 19.49 -9.36 -11.22
N ILE A 177 18.52 -9.19 -12.11
CA ILE A 177 17.97 -10.27 -12.93
C ILE A 177 18.57 -10.29 -14.32
N GLN A 178 19.03 -11.47 -14.73
CA GLN A 178 19.66 -11.70 -16.02
C GLN A 178 18.64 -12.09 -17.09
N SER A 179 17.71 -12.97 -16.75
CA SER A 179 16.74 -13.50 -17.70
C SER A 179 15.47 -14.01 -17.01
N GLY A 180 14.44 -14.29 -17.80
CA GLY A 180 13.22 -14.94 -17.34
C GLY A 180 12.62 -15.82 -18.43
N LYS A 181 11.93 -16.89 -18.01
CA LYS A 181 11.24 -17.82 -18.91
C LYS A 181 9.99 -18.38 -18.24
N GLY A 182 8.85 -18.36 -18.92
CA GLY A 182 7.59 -18.81 -18.33
C GLY A 182 7.29 -18.03 -17.06
N SER A 183 7.17 -18.72 -15.92
CA SER A 183 6.96 -18.14 -14.59
C SER A 183 8.24 -18.00 -13.76
N THR A 184 9.44 -18.15 -14.35
CA THR A 184 10.70 -18.09 -13.59
C THR A 184 11.62 -16.94 -14.01
N LEU A 185 12.41 -16.46 -13.05
CA LEU A 185 13.46 -15.46 -13.21
C LEU A 185 14.80 -16.05 -12.78
N THR A 186 15.88 -15.70 -13.46
CA THR A 186 17.25 -16.11 -13.11
C THR A 186 18.10 -14.87 -12.82
N SER A 187 18.69 -14.79 -11.62
CA SER A 187 19.58 -13.69 -11.24
C SER A 187 20.94 -13.76 -11.94
N ILE A 188 21.69 -12.66 -11.92
CA ILE A 188 23.08 -12.64 -12.43
C ILE A 188 24.03 -13.51 -11.61
N ASP A 189 23.63 -13.90 -10.40
CA ASP A 189 24.32 -14.88 -9.55
C ASP A 189 23.98 -16.34 -9.91
N GLY A 190 23.08 -16.57 -10.89
CA GLY A 190 22.72 -17.89 -11.40
C GLY A 190 21.56 -18.57 -10.66
N ASN A 191 21.02 -17.95 -9.60
CA ASN A 191 19.88 -18.48 -8.85
C ASN A 191 18.58 -18.30 -9.65
N THR A 192 17.72 -19.33 -9.66
CA THR A 192 16.43 -19.30 -10.36
C THR A 192 15.28 -19.29 -9.36
N TYR A 193 14.29 -18.44 -9.62
CA TYR A 193 13.15 -18.21 -8.75
C TYR A 193 11.84 -18.38 -9.51
N ILE A 194 10.83 -18.99 -8.90
CA ILE A 194 9.44 -18.93 -9.37
C ILE A 194 8.89 -17.54 -9.01
N ASP A 195 8.49 -16.77 -10.02
CA ASP A 195 8.10 -15.38 -9.91
C ASP A 195 6.59 -15.22 -9.63
N PHE A 196 6.28 -15.02 -8.36
CA PHE A 196 4.95 -14.60 -7.90
C PHE A 196 4.81 -13.07 -7.80
N VAL A 197 5.77 -12.27 -8.26
CA VAL A 197 5.63 -10.81 -8.37
C VAL A 197 5.01 -10.43 -9.71
N SER A 198 5.43 -11.09 -10.79
CA SER A 198 4.94 -10.90 -12.16
C SER A 198 4.92 -9.42 -12.56
N ASP A 199 6.04 -8.74 -12.34
CA ASP A 199 6.23 -7.30 -12.54
C ASP A 199 5.04 -6.46 -12.02
N PHE A 200 4.67 -6.70 -10.76
CA PHE A 200 3.57 -6.02 -10.07
C PHE A 200 2.27 -6.11 -10.86
N THR A 201 1.94 -7.31 -11.34
CA THR A 201 0.77 -7.68 -12.17
C THR A 201 0.87 -7.38 -13.68
N ALA A 202 1.90 -6.68 -14.16
CA ALA A 202 2.09 -6.41 -15.58
C ALA A 202 2.55 -7.63 -16.38
N GLY A 203 3.31 -8.53 -15.76
CA GLY A 203 3.82 -9.77 -16.35
C GLY A 203 2.78 -10.89 -16.44
N LEU A 204 1.51 -10.60 -16.76
CA LEU A 204 0.43 -11.61 -16.79
C LEU A 204 0.72 -12.78 -17.74
N PHE A 205 1.52 -12.59 -18.78
CA PHE A 205 1.84 -13.62 -19.78
C PHE A 205 3.07 -14.46 -19.42
N GLY A 206 3.68 -14.22 -18.26
CA GLY A 206 5.02 -14.70 -17.95
C GLY A 206 6.10 -13.97 -18.76
N HIS A 207 7.32 -14.47 -18.70
CA HIS A 207 8.51 -13.76 -19.20
C HIS A 207 8.88 -14.08 -20.65
N SER A 208 8.20 -15.06 -21.28
CA SER A 208 8.62 -15.57 -22.59
C SER A 208 7.47 -16.12 -23.44
N ASN A 209 6.31 -15.44 -23.43
CA ASN A 209 5.18 -15.87 -24.25
C ASN A 209 5.52 -15.80 -25.75
N PRO A 210 5.43 -16.92 -26.50
CA PRO A 210 5.90 -16.98 -27.88
C PRO A 210 5.08 -16.12 -28.86
N GLU A 211 3.77 -15.97 -28.64
CA GLU A 211 2.92 -15.15 -29.50
C GLU A 211 3.26 -13.66 -29.38
N ILE A 212 3.51 -13.20 -28.15
CA ILE A 212 3.93 -11.81 -27.89
C ILE A 212 5.34 -11.56 -28.44
N GLN A 213 6.28 -12.49 -28.25
CA GLN A 213 7.63 -12.35 -28.80
C GLN A 213 7.61 -12.24 -30.33
N GLN A 214 6.86 -13.11 -31.00
CA GLN A 214 6.70 -13.04 -32.46
C GLN A 214 6.07 -11.73 -32.91
N ALA A 215 5.07 -11.22 -32.17
CA ALA A 215 4.44 -9.93 -32.43
C ALA A 215 5.44 -8.77 -32.35
N VAL A 216 6.30 -8.75 -31.32
CA VAL A 216 7.34 -7.73 -31.15
C VAL A 216 8.40 -7.80 -32.26
N VAL A 217 8.87 -8.99 -32.61
CA VAL A 217 9.82 -9.19 -33.72
C VAL A 217 9.23 -8.71 -35.04
N LYS A 218 7.97 -9.04 -35.31
CA LYS A 218 7.26 -8.57 -36.51
C LYS A 218 7.16 -7.04 -36.54
N ALA A 219 6.88 -6.41 -35.39
CA ALA A 219 6.80 -4.95 -35.30
C ALA A 219 8.15 -4.29 -35.66
N ALA A 220 9.27 -4.87 -35.23
CA ALA A 220 10.61 -4.38 -35.58
C ALA A 220 10.88 -4.41 -37.09
N HIS A 221 10.41 -5.44 -37.80
CA HIS A 221 10.58 -5.56 -39.25
C HIS A 221 9.73 -4.57 -40.06
N ASN A 222 8.59 -4.14 -39.53
CA ASN A 222 7.67 -3.24 -40.22
C ASN A 222 8.08 -1.75 -40.14
N GLY A 223 9.10 -1.43 -39.34
CA GLY A 223 9.51 -0.06 -39.04
C GLY A 223 8.80 0.50 -37.81
N PHE A 224 9.51 1.37 -37.08
CA PHE A 224 9.07 1.98 -35.83
C PHE A 224 9.18 3.51 -35.90
N SER A 225 8.53 4.21 -34.96
CA SER A 225 8.46 5.69 -34.92
C SER A 225 7.88 6.30 -36.21
N LEU A 226 6.74 5.76 -36.66
CA LEU A 226 6.14 6.11 -37.95
C LEU A 226 5.55 7.53 -38.02
N GLY A 227 5.26 8.16 -36.88
CA GLY A 227 4.66 9.50 -36.84
C GLY A 227 3.26 9.58 -37.49
N ALA A 228 2.57 8.44 -37.62
CA ALA A 228 1.30 8.30 -38.32
C ALA A 228 0.40 7.28 -37.63
N ILE A 229 -0.87 7.26 -38.03
CA ILE A 229 -1.87 6.30 -37.53
C ILE A 229 -1.70 4.92 -38.16
N THR A 230 -2.11 3.87 -37.44
CA THR A 230 -2.15 2.49 -37.96
C THR A 230 -3.46 1.79 -37.61
N GLU A 231 -3.82 0.75 -38.36
CA GLU A 231 -5.01 -0.08 -38.10
C GLU A 231 -4.98 -0.77 -36.73
N LEU A 232 -3.79 -0.92 -36.11
CA LEU A 232 -3.66 -1.57 -34.81
C LEU A 232 -4.34 -0.78 -33.68
N GLU A 233 -4.43 0.55 -33.81
CA GLU A 233 -5.13 1.41 -32.85
C GLU A 233 -6.62 1.06 -32.80
N ALA A 234 -7.24 0.91 -33.97
CA ALA A 234 -8.64 0.52 -34.10
C ALA A 234 -8.87 -0.90 -33.57
N GLN A 235 -8.04 -1.87 -33.97
CA GLN A 235 -8.13 -3.26 -33.53
C GLN A 235 -8.03 -3.40 -32.01
N LEU A 236 -7.09 -2.68 -31.39
CA LEU A 236 -6.95 -2.69 -29.94
C LEU A 236 -8.13 -2.00 -29.25
N GLY A 237 -8.59 -0.87 -29.79
CA GLY A 237 -9.77 -0.17 -29.27
C GLY A 237 -11.02 -1.05 -29.28
N GLU A 238 -11.27 -1.75 -30.39
CA GLU A 238 -12.37 -2.72 -30.51
C GLU A 238 -12.26 -3.86 -29.49
N SER A 239 -11.05 -4.43 -29.33
CA SER A 239 -10.79 -5.49 -28.34
C SER A 239 -11.08 -5.01 -26.90
N ILE A 240 -10.69 -3.78 -26.56
CA ILE A 240 -10.97 -3.19 -25.24
C ILE A 240 -12.47 -3.00 -25.04
N LYS A 241 -13.21 -2.52 -26.04
CA LYS A 241 -14.67 -2.32 -25.94
C LYS A 241 -15.44 -3.62 -25.72
N VAL A 242 -15.06 -4.68 -26.44
CA VAL A 242 -15.65 -6.02 -26.22
C VAL A 242 -15.40 -6.48 -24.80
N ARG A 243 -14.21 -6.19 -24.28
CA ARG A 243 -13.80 -6.61 -22.95
C ARG A 243 -14.43 -5.78 -21.84
N PHE A 244 -14.55 -4.46 -21.97
CA PHE A 244 -15.08 -3.59 -20.92
C PHE A 244 -16.35 -2.84 -21.42
N PRO A 245 -17.55 -3.34 -21.10
CA PRO A 245 -18.82 -2.72 -21.56
C PRO A 245 -19.09 -1.30 -21.03
N SER A 246 -18.28 -0.80 -20.10
CA SER A 246 -18.29 0.61 -19.66
C SER A 246 -17.54 1.55 -20.58
N ILE A 247 -16.73 1.03 -21.50
CA ILE A 247 -15.91 1.82 -22.41
C ILE A 247 -16.58 1.86 -23.78
N ASP A 248 -17.18 2.99 -24.13
CA ASP A 248 -17.70 3.24 -25.47
C ASP A 248 -16.60 3.71 -26.43
N LEU A 249 -15.68 4.53 -25.89
CA LEU A 249 -14.53 5.13 -26.56
C LEU A 249 -13.31 5.10 -25.62
N VAL A 250 -12.10 4.97 -26.20
CA VAL A 250 -10.83 4.83 -25.46
C VAL A 250 -9.73 5.66 -26.11
N ARG A 251 -8.77 6.13 -25.30
CA ARG A 251 -7.48 6.66 -25.77
C ARG A 251 -6.33 5.95 -25.06
N PHE A 252 -5.20 5.81 -25.75
CA PHE A 252 -4.00 5.15 -25.26
C PHE A 252 -2.97 6.13 -24.69
N CYS A 253 -2.26 5.68 -23.66
CA CYS A 253 -1.21 6.36 -22.93
C CYS A 253 -0.01 5.42 -22.75
N ASN A 254 1.05 5.93 -22.14
CA ASN A 254 2.31 5.20 -21.95
C ASN A 254 2.41 4.54 -20.56
N SER A 255 1.50 4.89 -19.64
CA SER A 255 1.45 4.33 -18.29
C SER A 255 0.05 4.44 -17.67
N GLY A 256 -0.18 3.65 -16.61
CA GLY A 256 -1.36 3.81 -15.76
C GLY A 256 -1.42 5.18 -15.07
N THR A 257 -0.27 5.76 -14.71
CA THR A 257 -0.19 7.13 -14.17
C THR A 257 -0.79 8.14 -15.15
N GLU A 258 -0.36 8.12 -16.42
CA GLU A 258 -0.93 9.00 -17.45
C GLU A 258 -2.43 8.76 -17.63
N ALA A 259 -2.85 7.50 -17.68
CA ALA A 259 -4.27 7.15 -17.83
C ALA A 259 -5.12 7.76 -16.69
N ASN A 260 -4.67 7.65 -15.44
CA ASN A 260 -5.38 8.20 -14.28
C ASN A 260 -5.39 9.72 -14.26
N VAL A 261 -4.26 10.37 -14.56
CA VAL A 261 -4.18 11.83 -14.64
C VAL A 261 -5.09 12.37 -15.74
N TYR A 262 -5.09 11.77 -16.93
CA TYR A 262 -5.99 12.16 -18.01
C TYR A 262 -7.45 11.88 -17.67
N ALA A 263 -7.77 10.75 -17.02
CA ALA A 263 -9.15 10.45 -16.63
C ALA A 263 -9.69 11.47 -15.62
N ILE A 264 -8.91 11.84 -14.59
CA ILE A 264 -9.29 12.88 -13.62
C ILE A 264 -9.48 14.22 -14.33
N GLY A 265 -8.53 14.64 -15.18
CA GLY A 265 -8.65 15.89 -15.93
C GLY A 265 -9.87 15.91 -16.86
N THR A 266 -10.16 14.79 -17.54
CA THR A 266 -11.34 14.62 -18.40
C THR A 266 -12.64 14.74 -17.59
N ALA A 267 -12.68 14.08 -16.43
CA ALA A 267 -13.82 14.08 -15.54
C ALA A 267 -14.13 15.48 -15.00
N LEU A 268 -13.12 16.22 -14.54
CA LEU A 268 -13.29 17.59 -14.05
C LEU A 268 -13.73 18.55 -15.17
N ALA A 269 -13.16 18.40 -16.37
CA ALA A 269 -13.56 19.20 -17.53
C ALA A 269 -15.03 18.95 -17.92
N TYR A 270 -15.45 17.68 -17.91
CA TYR A 270 -16.82 17.24 -18.19
C TYR A 270 -17.80 17.76 -17.13
N SER A 271 -17.52 17.51 -15.85
CA SER A 271 -18.41 17.87 -14.75
C SER A 271 -18.44 19.38 -14.48
N GLY A 272 -17.41 20.12 -14.91
CA GLY A 272 -17.25 21.55 -14.63
C GLY A 272 -16.94 21.87 -13.16
N ARG A 273 -16.46 20.88 -12.39
CA ARG A 273 -16.16 21.01 -10.97
C ARG A 273 -14.67 20.83 -10.69
N LYS A 274 -14.26 21.07 -9.44
CA LYS A 274 -12.84 21.17 -9.07
C LYS A 274 -12.34 20.04 -8.18
N LYS A 275 -13.21 19.48 -7.32
CA LYS A 275 -12.76 18.51 -6.31
C LYS A 275 -12.70 17.09 -6.83
N VAL A 276 -11.74 16.34 -6.34
CA VAL A 276 -11.53 14.92 -6.67
C VAL A 276 -11.59 14.11 -5.38
N LEU A 277 -12.56 13.20 -5.27
CA LEU A 277 -12.60 12.23 -4.18
C LEU A 277 -11.66 11.06 -4.49
N VAL A 278 -10.71 10.84 -3.59
CA VAL A 278 -9.74 9.74 -3.57
C VAL A 278 -9.86 9.02 -2.22
N PHE A 279 -9.07 7.96 -2.01
CA PHE A 279 -9.14 7.16 -0.78
C PHE A 279 -7.76 6.99 -0.14
N ASP A 280 -7.76 6.84 1.19
CA ASP A 280 -6.57 6.47 1.93
C ASP A 280 -5.91 5.19 1.38
N HIS A 281 -4.58 5.18 1.34
CA HIS A 281 -3.74 4.13 0.77
C HIS A 281 -3.90 3.86 -0.74
N ALA A 282 -4.64 4.69 -1.47
CA ALA A 282 -4.82 4.52 -2.90
C ALA A 282 -3.53 4.77 -3.68
N TYR A 283 -3.36 4.06 -4.81
CA TYR A 283 -2.27 4.28 -5.74
C TYR A 283 -2.78 4.31 -7.18
N HIS A 284 -2.88 5.52 -7.73
CA HIS A 284 -3.29 5.79 -9.10
C HIS A 284 -2.08 6.16 -9.99
N GLY A 285 -0.86 5.83 -9.56
CA GLY A 285 0.39 6.17 -10.24
C GLY A 285 1.26 7.14 -9.45
N GLY A 286 2.46 7.41 -9.96
CA GLY A 286 3.48 8.19 -9.23
C GLY A 286 3.13 9.66 -8.95
N LEU A 287 2.09 10.19 -9.60
CA LEU A 287 1.63 11.58 -9.48
C LEU A 287 0.24 11.70 -8.83
N VAL A 288 -0.35 10.57 -8.42
CA VAL A 288 -1.65 10.50 -7.73
C VAL A 288 -1.61 9.29 -6.78
N SER A 289 -1.08 9.47 -5.58
CA SER A 289 -0.94 8.40 -4.57
C SER A 289 -1.12 8.91 -3.14
N PHE A 290 -1.77 8.11 -2.29
CA PHE A 290 -2.21 8.50 -0.95
C PHE A 290 -1.76 7.47 0.10
N GLY A 291 -0.48 7.10 0.07
CA GLY A 291 0.12 6.17 1.04
C GLY A 291 0.22 6.78 2.46
N ALA A 292 0.84 6.03 3.38
CA ALA A 292 1.06 6.49 4.76
C ALA A 292 1.93 7.75 4.83
N ILE A 293 2.87 7.90 3.90
CA ILE A 293 3.68 9.11 3.73
C ILE A 293 3.03 9.94 2.61
N PRO A 294 2.67 11.21 2.86
CA PRO A 294 2.17 12.10 1.83
C PRO A 294 3.13 12.19 0.64
N ASN A 295 2.60 12.07 -0.58
CA ASN A 295 3.39 12.24 -1.80
C ASN A 295 3.35 13.70 -2.25
N GLU A 296 4.43 14.44 -2.01
CA GLU A 296 4.58 15.85 -2.43
C GLU A 296 4.58 16.04 -3.95
N LEU A 297 4.79 14.97 -4.73
CA LEU A 297 4.73 15.01 -6.20
C LEU A 297 3.30 14.85 -6.76
N ASN A 298 2.30 14.69 -5.89
CA ASN A 298 0.92 14.63 -6.35
C ASN A 298 0.56 15.91 -7.13
N ILE A 299 -0.09 15.73 -8.29
CA ILE A 299 -0.58 16.87 -9.08
C ILE A 299 -1.55 17.67 -8.18
N PRO A 300 -1.46 19.01 -8.13
CA PRO A 300 -2.21 19.83 -7.17
C PRO A 300 -3.68 20.00 -7.57
N TYR A 301 -4.41 18.90 -7.72
CA TYR A 301 -5.87 18.89 -7.73
C TYR A 301 -6.41 19.16 -6.31
N ASP A 302 -7.65 19.63 -6.22
CA ASP A 302 -8.35 19.82 -4.94
C ASP A 302 -8.86 18.45 -4.44
N PHE A 303 -7.97 17.68 -3.82
CA PHE A 303 -8.27 16.34 -3.34
C PHE A 303 -9.05 16.35 -2.03
N ILE A 304 -10.10 15.53 -1.98
CA ILE A 304 -10.76 15.10 -0.76
C ILE A 304 -10.41 13.63 -0.55
N VAL A 305 -9.92 13.27 0.63
CA VAL A 305 -9.57 11.88 0.98
C VAL A 305 -10.69 11.25 1.81
N GLY A 306 -11.35 10.24 1.26
CA GLY A 306 -12.28 9.36 1.97
C GLY A 306 -11.58 8.16 2.60
N THR A 307 -12.32 7.40 3.42
CA THR A 307 -11.83 6.16 4.04
C THR A 307 -12.26 4.97 3.20
N TYR A 308 -11.30 4.23 2.64
CA TYR A 308 -11.55 3.10 1.75
C TYR A 308 -12.38 2.01 2.46
N GLY A 309 -13.49 1.61 1.86
CA GLY A 309 -14.37 0.57 2.41
C GLY A 309 -15.32 1.03 3.52
N ASP A 310 -15.23 2.27 4.00
CA ASP A 310 -16.11 2.83 5.04
C ASP A 310 -17.10 3.83 4.45
N ILE A 311 -18.36 3.39 4.35
CA ILE A 311 -19.45 4.18 3.76
C ILE A 311 -19.74 5.44 4.59
N GLU A 312 -19.81 5.32 5.91
CA GLU A 312 -20.25 6.43 6.77
C GLU A 312 -19.19 7.51 6.89
N LYS A 313 -17.91 7.13 7.03
CA LYS A 313 -16.81 8.12 6.98
C LYS A 313 -16.71 8.78 5.61
N THR A 314 -16.86 8.02 4.53
CA THR A 314 -16.82 8.59 3.17
C THR A 314 -18.01 9.52 2.92
N ARG A 315 -19.20 9.20 3.45
CA ARG A 315 -20.39 10.06 3.34
C ARG A 315 -20.15 11.46 3.90
N ASN A 316 -19.42 11.57 5.02
CA ASN A 316 -19.15 12.84 5.69
C ASN A 316 -18.27 13.81 4.88
N VAL A 317 -17.52 13.31 3.89
CA VAL A 317 -16.66 14.14 3.05
C VAL A 317 -17.26 14.41 1.66
N LEU A 318 -18.42 13.84 1.35
CA LEU A 318 -19.11 14.10 0.09
C LEU A 318 -19.62 15.55 0.02
N SER A 319 -19.46 16.15 -1.16
CA SER A 319 -19.98 17.49 -1.45
C SER A 319 -20.33 17.63 -2.92
N PHE A 320 -21.23 18.57 -3.24
CA PHE A 320 -21.64 18.85 -4.62
C PHE A 320 -20.53 19.48 -5.49
N ASP A 321 -19.39 19.86 -4.91
CA ASP A 321 -18.22 20.38 -5.62
C ASP A 321 -17.31 19.27 -6.18
N ILE A 322 -17.61 18.01 -5.89
CA ILE A 322 -16.85 16.85 -6.39
C ILE A 322 -17.21 16.62 -7.86
N GLY A 323 -16.18 16.70 -8.71
CA GLY A 323 -16.28 16.43 -10.15
C GLY A 323 -15.88 15.03 -10.55
N ALA A 324 -14.96 14.42 -9.80
CA ALA A 324 -14.46 13.07 -10.05
C ALA A 324 -14.40 12.27 -8.75
N ILE A 325 -14.82 11.02 -8.80
CA ILE A 325 -14.55 10.02 -7.76
C ILE A 325 -13.68 8.95 -8.43
N ILE A 326 -12.43 8.79 -7.98
CA ILE A 326 -11.54 7.75 -8.48
C ILE A 326 -11.28 6.71 -7.40
N VAL A 327 -11.44 5.44 -7.74
CA VAL A 327 -11.31 4.33 -6.80
C VAL A 327 -10.77 3.08 -7.49
N GLU A 328 -9.87 2.36 -6.81
CA GLU A 328 -9.50 0.99 -7.19
C GLU A 328 -10.60 0.03 -6.67
N PRO A 329 -11.25 -0.80 -7.51
CA PRO A 329 -12.21 -1.80 -7.03
C PRO A 329 -11.59 -2.81 -6.02
N MET A 330 -10.27 -2.98 -6.10
CA MET A 330 -9.42 -3.60 -5.08
C MET A 330 -8.11 -2.82 -5.05
N GLN A 331 -7.77 -2.21 -3.92
CA GLN A 331 -6.51 -1.51 -3.75
C GLN A 331 -5.34 -2.49 -3.85
N SER A 332 -4.52 -2.37 -4.88
CA SER A 332 -3.40 -3.29 -5.10
C SER A 332 -2.19 -2.88 -4.27
N ALA A 333 -1.69 -1.66 -4.45
CA ALA A 333 -0.53 -1.17 -3.70
C ALA A 333 -0.83 -0.99 -2.20
N GLY A 334 -2.11 -0.77 -1.85
CA GLY A 334 -2.62 -0.79 -0.47
C GLY A 334 -2.73 -2.18 0.16
N GLY A 335 -2.23 -3.23 -0.52
CA GLY A 335 -2.08 -4.59 0.00
C GLY A 335 -3.07 -5.62 -0.55
N MET A 336 -3.58 -5.42 -1.76
CA MET A 336 -4.61 -6.29 -2.38
C MET A 336 -5.91 -6.33 -1.57
N ARG A 337 -6.38 -5.16 -1.08
CA ARG A 337 -7.61 -5.03 -0.28
C ARG A 337 -8.83 -4.85 -1.16
N PRO A 338 -9.75 -5.82 -1.24
CA PRO A 338 -10.96 -5.68 -2.06
C PRO A 338 -11.93 -4.72 -1.39
N ALA A 339 -12.53 -3.80 -2.15
CA ALA A 339 -13.67 -3.06 -1.65
C ALA A 339 -14.91 -3.98 -1.59
N SER A 340 -15.79 -3.72 -0.62
CA SER A 340 -17.08 -4.39 -0.60
C SER A 340 -17.95 -3.92 -1.78
N LYS A 341 -18.83 -4.80 -2.27
CA LYS A 341 -19.80 -4.45 -3.32
C LYS A 341 -20.70 -3.28 -2.87
N ASP A 342 -21.07 -3.24 -1.60
CA ASP A 342 -21.92 -2.18 -1.04
C ASP A 342 -21.21 -0.82 -1.01
N PHE A 343 -19.92 -0.79 -0.67
CA PHE A 343 -19.13 0.43 -0.73
C PHE A 343 -19.03 0.98 -2.15
N LEU A 344 -18.72 0.12 -3.13
CA LEU A 344 -18.62 0.56 -4.54
C LEU A 344 -19.99 0.95 -5.11
N ARG A 345 -21.08 0.30 -4.69
CA ARG A 345 -22.45 0.69 -5.07
C ARG A 345 -22.79 2.06 -4.49
N PHE A 346 -22.46 2.29 -3.23
CA PHE A 346 -22.60 3.61 -2.60
C PHE A 346 -21.85 4.70 -3.38
N LEU A 347 -20.60 4.46 -3.80
CA LEU A 347 -19.85 5.43 -4.61
C LEU A 347 -20.51 5.69 -5.96
N ARG A 348 -21.06 4.66 -6.61
CA ARG A 348 -21.82 4.79 -7.86
C ARG A 348 -23.05 5.66 -7.67
N GLU A 349 -23.85 5.40 -6.64
CA GLU A 349 -25.05 6.18 -6.31
C GLU A 349 -24.69 7.63 -5.93
N ALA A 350 -23.65 7.82 -5.13
CA ALA A 350 -23.14 9.14 -4.76
C ALA A 350 -22.70 9.93 -6.00
N ALA A 351 -21.91 9.32 -6.89
CA ALA A 351 -21.48 9.94 -8.14
C ALA A 351 -22.67 10.38 -9.00
N SER A 352 -23.67 9.52 -9.16
CA SER A 352 -24.90 9.84 -9.91
C SER A 352 -25.69 10.97 -9.24
N THR A 353 -25.80 10.97 -7.92
CA THR A 353 -26.57 11.97 -7.15
C THR A 353 -25.93 13.35 -7.20
N ILE A 354 -24.61 13.44 -6.98
CA ILE A 354 -23.90 14.72 -6.99
C ILE A 354 -23.51 15.11 -8.41
N GLY A 355 -23.65 14.24 -9.40
CA GLY A 355 -23.26 14.45 -10.79
C GLY A 355 -21.75 14.35 -11.04
N ALA A 356 -21.01 13.66 -10.17
CA ALA A 356 -19.58 13.41 -10.37
C ALA A 356 -19.37 12.25 -11.36
N VAL A 357 -18.21 12.24 -12.02
CA VAL A 357 -17.79 11.11 -12.85
C VAL A 357 -17.15 10.05 -11.96
N LEU A 358 -17.71 8.84 -11.93
CA LEU A 358 -17.08 7.70 -11.26
C LEU A 358 -16.05 7.06 -12.18
N ILE A 359 -14.81 6.99 -11.71
CA ILE A 359 -13.67 6.40 -12.39
C ILE A 359 -13.24 5.15 -11.62
N PHE A 360 -13.34 3.98 -12.24
CA PHE A 360 -12.66 2.80 -11.72
C PHE A 360 -11.25 2.72 -12.27
N ASP A 361 -10.29 2.72 -11.35
CA ASP A 361 -8.91 2.36 -11.66
C ASP A 361 -8.78 0.84 -11.72
N GLU A 362 -8.82 0.32 -12.95
CA GLU A 362 -8.68 -1.11 -13.24
C GLU A 362 -7.32 -1.46 -13.85
N VAL A 363 -6.31 -0.60 -13.62
CA VAL A 363 -4.92 -0.85 -14.04
C VAL A 363 -4.43 -2.20 -13.51
N VAL A 364 -4.88 -2.62 -12.32
CA VAL A 364 -4.68 -3.99 -11.80
C VAL A 364 -5.92 -4.84 -12.00
N THR A 365 -7.08 -4.39 -11.51
CA THR A 365 -8.23 -5.28 -11.31
C THR A 365 -8.89 -5.76 -12.59
N SER A 366 -8.57 -5.16 -13.74
CA SER A 366 -9.04 -5.62 -15.05
C SER A 366 -8.67 -7.07 -15.37
N ARG A 367 -7.68 -7.66 -14.71
CA ARG A 367 -7.26 -9.06 -14.89
C ARG A 367 -8.09 -10.09 -14.12
N LEU A 368 -8.96 -9.63 -13.21
CA LEU A 368 -9.62 -10.48 -12.22
C LEU A 368 -10.95 -11.07 -12.70
N ASP A 369 -11.43 -10.60 -13.84
CA ASP A 369 -12.53 -11.20 -14.61
C ASP A 369 -12.31 -10.81 -16.07
N PHE A 370 -12.94 -11.53 -17.01
CA PHE A 370 -12.85 -11.15 -18.42
C PHE A 370 -13.32 -9.71 -18.63
N HIS A 371 -14.39 -9.28 -17.96
CA HIS A 371 -14.91 -7.92 -18.02
C HIS A 371 -14.31 -6.96 -16.99
N GLY A 372 -13.19 -7.33 -16.36
CA GLY A 372 -12.61 -6.61 -15.22
C GLY A 372 -13.45 -6.77 -13.96
N LEU A 373 -12.94 -6.28 -12.83
CA LEU A 373 -13.63 -6.49 -11.54
C LEU A 373 -14.99 -5.78 -11.52
N GLN A 374 -15.18 -4.73 -12.33
CA GLN A 374 -16.50 -4.12 -12.59
C GLN A 374 -17.56 -5.11 -13.10
N GLY A 375 -17.16 -6.12 -13.89
CA GLY A 375 -18.06 -7.15 -14.40
C GLY A 375 -18.57 -8.08 -13.29
N THR A 376 -17.67 -8.58 -12.45
CA THR A 376 -18.03 -9.38 -11.27
C THR A 376 -18.91 -8.61 -10.29
N LEU A 377 -18.62 -7.32 -10.12
CA LEU A 377 -19.37 -6.45 -9.22
C LEU A 377 -20.72 -6.04 -9.77
N ASP A 378 -20.93 -6.11 -11.09
CA ASP A 378 -22.10 -5.56 -11.79
C ASP A 378 -22.33 -4.08 -11.43
N ILE A 379 -21.25 -3.30 -11.43
CA ILE A 379 -21.26 -1.86 -11.16
C ILE A 379 -20.53 -1.17 -12.30
N LYS A 380 -21.27 -0.36 -13.06
CA LYS A 380 -20.75 0.36 -14.23
C LYS A 380 -20.17 1.73 -13.83
N PRO A 381 -18.86 1.96 -13.94
CA PRO A 381 -18.29 3.30 -13.77
C PRO A 381 -18.59 4.16 -15.01
N ASP A 382 -18.43 5.48 -14.90
CA ASP A 382 -18.54 6.38 -16.05
C ASP A 382 -17.27 6.33 -16.92
N MET A 383 -16.12 6.13 -16.28
CA MET A 383 -14.83 5.94 -16.92
C MET A 383 -14.06 4.78 -16.27
N THR A 384 -13.17 4.17 -17.03
CA THR A 384 -12.24 3.15 -16.56
C THR A 384 -10.84 3.49 -17.04
N THR A 385 -9.86 3.32 -16.16
CA THR A 385 -8.44 3.38 -16.53
C THR A 385 -7.82 1.99 -16.50
N LEU A 386 -6.88 1.79 -17.42
CA LEU A 386 -6.29 0.51 -17.77
C LEU A 386 -4.77 0.69 -17.92
N GLY A 387 -4.01 -0.40 -17.77
CA GLY A 387 -2.57 -0.36 -17.90
C GLY A 387 -1.95 -1.74 -17.81
N LYS A 388 -0.68 -1.78 -17.40
CA LYS A 388 0.06 -3.01 -17.07
C LYS A 388 -0.02 -4.05 -18.19
N TYR A 389 -0.56 -5.24 -17.91
CA TYR A 389 -0.52 -6.37 -18.83
C TYR A 389 -1.25 -6.11 -20.14
N LEU A 390 -2.18 -5.17 -20.22
CA LEU A 390 -2.88 -4.87 -21.48
C LEU A 390 -1.93 -4.39 -22.59
N GLY A 391 -0.73 -3.91 -22.24
CA GLY A 391 0.34 -3.60 -23.18
C GLY A 391 1.11 -4.81 -23.73
N GLY A 392 0.75 -6.04 -23.36
CA GLY A 392 1.50 -7.24 -23.73
C GLY A 392 2.91 -7.28 -23.13
N GLY A 393 3.13 -6.64 -21.98
CA GLY A 393 4.45 -6.53 -21.33
C GLY A 393 5.27 -5.30 -21.75
N LEU A 394 4.74 -4.44 -22.61
CA LEU A 394 5.34 -3.15 -22.99
C LEU A 394 4.65 -1.97 -22.28
N PRO A 395 5.28 -0.77 -22.24
CA PRO A 395 4.67 0.43 -21.66
C PRO A 395 3.28 0.69 -22.25
N PHE A 396 2.29 0.80 -21.35
CA PHE A 396 0.89 0.93 -21.74
C PHE A 396 0.05 1.56 -20.62
N GLY A 397 -0.84 2.45 -21.03
CA GLY A 397 -2.00 2.90 -20.29
C GLY A 397 -3.16 3.13 -21.25
N ALA A 398 -4.38 3.16 -20.74
CA ALA A 398 -5.51 3.65 -21.49
C ALA A 398 -6.55 4.22 -20.54
N PHE A 399 -7.30 5.21 -21.01
CA PHE A 399 -8.49 5.70 -20.33
C PHE A 399 -9.63 5.76 -21.32
N GLY A 400 -10.82 5.39 -20.86
CA GLY A 400 -12.01 5.35 -21.68
C GLY A 400 -13.25 5.33 -20.82
N GLY A 401 -14.41 5.39 -21.45
CA GLY A 401 -15.67 5.45 -20.73
C GLY A 401 -16.83 5.78 -21.63
N ARG A 402 -17.87 6.36 -21.04
CA ARG A 402 -19.07 6.81 -21.74
C ARG A 402 -18.72 7.74 -22.89
N LYS A 403 -19.40 7.53 -24.02
CA LYS A 403 -19.20 8.32 -25.25
C LYS A 403 -19.28 9.83 -24.99
N GLU A 404 -20.30 10.28 -24.29
CA GLU A 404 -20.52 11.71 -23.98
C GLU A 404 -19.38 12.40 -23.21
N ILE A 405 -18.61 11.65 -22.41
CA ILE A 405 -17.44 12.17 -21.70
C ILE A 405 -16.25 12.23 -22.65
N MET A 406 -16.06 11.17 -23.44
CA MET A 406 -14.91 11.01 -24.33
C MET A 406 -15.01 11.86 -25.62
N GLU A 407 -16.21 12.27 -26.04
CA GLU A 407 -16.44 13.17 -27.19
C GLU A 407 -15.80 14.56 -27.00
N GLN A 408 -15.37 14.92 -25.79
CA GLN A 408 -14.49 16.07 -25.55
C GLN A 408 -13.18 16.02 -26.33
N TYR A 409 -12.73 14.82 -26.75
CA TYR A 409 -11.53 14.63 -27.56
C TYR A 409 -11.80 14.57 -29.07
N ASN A 410 -13.07 14.58 -29.50
CA ASN A 410 -13.41 14.55 -30.91
C ASN A 410 -13.25 15.95 -31.50
N PRO A 411 -12.28 16.20 -32.40
CA PRO A 411 -12.08 17.53 -32.97
C PRO A 411 -13.29 18.03 -33.77
N LYS A 412 -14.09 17.09 -34.29
CA LYS A 412 -15.28 17.34 -35.10
C LYS A 412 -16.56 17.47 -34.27
N SER A 413 -16.53 17.25 -32.95
CA SER A 413 -17.72 17.44 -32.13
C SER A 413 -18.01 18.93 -31.95
N ASP A 414 -19.29 19.26 -31.79
CA ASP A 414 -19.76 20.60 -31.44
C ASP A 414 -19.64 20.88 -29.92
N SER A 415 -18.89 20.03 -29.19
CA SER A 415 -18.64 20.24 -27.76
C SER A 415 -17.98 21.59 -27.53
N ALA A 416 -18.57 22.39 -26.64
CA ALA A 416 -18.03 23.67 -26.21
C ALA A 416 -16.67 23.54 -25.50
N LYS A 417 -16.32 22.34 -25.01
CA LYS A 417 -15.06 22.04 -24.35
C LYS A 417 -14.34 20.93 -25.11
N LYS A 418 -13.35 21.32 -25.92
CA LYS A 418 -12.45 20.41 -26.63
C LYS A 418 -11.17 20.24 -25.82
N LEU A 419 -10.82 18.99 -25.54
CA LEU A 419 -9.60 18.63 -24.82
C LEU A 419 -8.53 18.14 -25.80
N SER A 420 -7.28 18.38 -25.44
CA SER A 420 -6.12 17.83 -26.15
C SER A 420 -5.55 16.65 -25.35
N HIS A 421 -5.22 15.57 -26.04
CA HIS A 421 -4.42 14.46 -25.50
C HIS A 421 -3.38 14.08 -26.54
N SER A 422 -2.19 14.65 -26.37
CA SER A 422 -0.97 14.35 -27.12
C SER A 422 -0.13 13.30 -26.40
N GLY A 423 0.82 12.71 -27.11
CA GLY A 423 1.81 11.79 -26.57
C GLY A 423 2.49 11.02 -27.69
N THR A 424 3.80 11.19 -27.82
CA THR A 424 4.58 10.66 -28.95
C THR A 424 4.46 9.15 -29.10
N PHE A 425 4.33 8.42 -27.98
CA PHE A 425 4.35 6.97 -27.96
C PHE A 425 2.97 6.32 -27.70
N ASN A 426 1.91 7.13 -27.67
CA ASN A 426 0.55 6.65 -27.39
C ASN A 426 0.11 5.54 -28.35
N ASN A 427 0.52 5.62 -29.63
CA ASN A 427 0.23 4.62 -30.65
C ASN A 427 1.49 3.89 -31.16
N ASN A 428 2.54 3.76 -30.33
CA ASN A 428 3.78 3.14 -30.77
C ASN A 428 3.56 1.69 -31.25
N ILE A 429 4.19 1.31 -32.36
CA ILE A 429 3.90 0.05 -33.05
C ILE A 429 4.23 -1.18 -32.19
N PHE A 430 5.23 -1.09 -31.32
CA PHE A 430 5.63 -2.19 -30.46
C PHE A 430 4.53 -2.53 -29.44
N THR A 431 4.09 -1.54 -28.66
CA THR A 431 2.98 -1.72 -27.70
C THR A 431 1.70 -2.12 -28.43
N MET A 432 1.32 -1.44 -29.51
CA MET A 432 0.06 -1.75 -30.21
C MET A 432 0.05 -3.19 -30.74
N THR A 433 1.15 -3.65 -31.37
CA THR A 433 1.24 -5.02 -31.90
C THR A 433 1.25 -6.05 -30.77
N ALA A 434 2.01 -5.82 -29.70
CA ALA A 434 2.07 -6.71 -28.55
C ALA A 434 0.71 -6.78 -27.82
N ALA A 435 0.02 -5.65 -27.66
CA ALA A 435 -1.29 -5.56 -27.02
C ALA A 435 -2.38 -6.28 -27.82
N VAL A 436 -2.38 -6.16 -29.16
CA VAL A 436 -3.31 -6.89 -30.05
C VAL A 436 -3.04 -8.40 -30.03
N ALA A 437 -1.78 -8.83 -29.90
CA ALA A 437 -1.47 -10.25 -29.70
C ALA A 437 -1.94 -10.72 -28.32
N ALA A 438 -1.60 -9.96 -27.27
CA ALA A 438 -1.98 -10.21 -25.90
C ALA A 438 -3.50 -10.34 -25.71
N SER A 439 -4.31 -9.48 -26.36
CA SER A 439 -5.77 -9.52 -26.23
C SER A 439 -6.39 -10.85 -26.66
N LYS A 440 -5.74 -11.58 -27.58
CA LYS A 440 -6.19 -12.90 -28.05
C LYS A 440 -5.89 -14.01 -27.04
N ILE A 441 -4.84 -13.83 -26.24
CA ILE A 441 -4.41 -14.77 -25.20
C ILE A 441 -5.31 -14.62 -23.95
N VAL A 442 -5.74 -13.40 -23.66
CA VAL A 442 -6.59 -13.09 -22.51
C VAL A 442 -8.04 -13.52 -22.77
N THR A 443 -8.31 -14.81 -22.55
CA THR A 443 -9.65 -15.39 -22.63
C THR A 443 -10.28 -15.56 -21.25
N LYS A 444 -11.60 -15.71 -21.19
CA LYS A 444 -12.32 -16.03 -19.94
C LYS A 444 -11.71 -17.26 -19.25
N ASN A 445 -11.50 -18.35 -19.99
CA ASN A 445 -10.93 -19.59 -19.44
C ASN A 445 -9.50 -19.38 -18.90
N ALA A 446 -8.68 -18.58 -19.57
CA ALA A 446 -7.33 -18.29 -19.11
C ALA A 446 -7.35 -17.52 -17.78
N ILE A 447 -8.23 -16.52 -17.65
CA ILE A 447 -8.43 -15.74 -16.41
C ILE A 447 -9.00 -16.62 -15.29
N ASP A 448 -10.06 -17.37 -15.56
CA ASP A 448 -10.71 -18.24 -14.57
C ASP A 448 -9.71 -19.25 -13.97
N ARG A 449 -8.85 -19.83 -14.83
CA ARG A 449 -7.81 -20.77 -14.39
C ARG A 449 -6.82 -20.11 -13.43
N ILE A 450 -6.22 -18.97 -13.78
CA ILE A 450 -5.25 -18.31 -12.88
C ILE A 450 -5.90 -17.73 -11.63
N ASN A 451 -7.17 -17.35 -11.71
CA ASN A 451 -7.91 -16.92 -10.53
C ASN A 451 -8.12 -18.08 -9.57
N THR A 452 -8.49 -19.25 -10.09
CA THR A 452 -8.61 -20.49 -9.31
C THR A 452 -7.30 -20.83 -8.59
N LEU A 453 -6.15 -20.71 -9.27
CA LEU A 453 -4.85 -20.92 -8.63
C LEU A 453 -4.59 -19.93 -7.49
N GLY A 454 -4.95 -18.66 -7.66
CA GLY A 454 -4.81 -17.66 -6.60
C GLY A 454 -5.78 -17.88 -5.43
N ASP A 455 -6.99 -18.38 -5.69
CA ASP A 455 -7.95 -18.83 -4.66
C ASP A 455 -7.38 -20.00 -3.86
N GLN A 456 -6.77 -20.98 -4.53
CA GLN A 456 -6.09 -22.10 -3.88
C GLN A 456 -4.92 -21.63 -3.01
N VAL A 457 -4.11 -20.67 -3.45
CA VAL A 457 -3.03 -20.10 -2.65
C VAL A 457 -3.58 -19.46 -1.37
N ARG A 458 -4.62 -18.62 -1.47
CA ARG A 458 -5.26 -18.00 -0.30
C ARG A 458 -5.79 -19.06 0.68
N ALA A 459 -6.57 -20.01 0.18
CA ALA A 459 -7.13 -21.08 1.01
C ALA A 459 -6.03 -21.93 1.66
N GLY A 460 -4.98 -22.26 0.91
CA GLY A 460 -3.83 -23.02 1.40
C GLY A 460 -3.08 -22.30 2.51
N ILE A 461 -2.80 -21.00 2.36
CA ILE A 461 -2.19 -20.19 3.44
C ILE A 461 -3.06 -20.24 4.69
N THR A 462 -4.37 -19.98 4.56
CA THR A 462 -5.31 -20.02 5.69
C THR A 462 -5.28 -21.38 6.40
N SER A 463 -5.41 -22.49 5.66
CA SER A 463 -5.39 -23.83 6.24
C SER A 463 -4.06 -24.15 6.93
N ILE A 464 -2.93 -23.72 6.37
CA ILE A 464 -1.59 -23.95 6.93
C ILE A 464 -1.41 -23.17 8.25
N VAL A 465 -1.86 -21.92 8.31
CA VAL A 465 -1.81 -21.07 9.51
C VAL A 465 -2.74 -21.60 10.61
N GLU A 466 -3.96 -22.02 10.25
CA GLU A 466 -4.93 -22.60 11.19
C GLU A 466 -4.44 -23.94 11.76
N ALA A 467 -3.89 -24.82 10.92
CA ALA A 467 -3.34 -26.10 11.37
C ALA A 467 -2.14 -25.93 12.33
N ALA A 468 -1.41 -24.81 12.24
CA ALA A 468 -0.34 -24.46 13.15
C ALA A 468 -0.83 -23.80 14.46
N GLY A 469 -2.15 -23.60 14.63
CA GLY A 469 -2.70 -22.92 15.81
C GLY A 469 -2.40 -21.43 15.86
N LYS A 470 -2.11 -20.79 14.71
CA LYS A 470 -1.72 -19.39 14.60
C LYS A 470 -2.77 -18.54 13.87
N ALA A 471 -4.03 -18.96 13.91
CA ALA A 471 -5.13 -18.23 13.27
C ALA A 471 -5.14 -16.75 13.67
N GLY A 472 -5.25 -15.86 12.68
CA GLY A 472 -5.23 -14.42 12.87
C GLY A 472 -3.84 -13.76 12.91
N SER A 473 -2.75 -14.53 13.07
CA SER A 473 -1.39 -13.96 13.00
C SER A 473 -0.96 -13.68 11.56
N ILE A 474 -1.42 -14.49 10.61
CA ILE A 474 -1.20 -14.29 9.18
C ILE A 474 -2.52 -14.48 8.44
N VAL A 475 -2.87 -13.51 7.59
CA VAL A 475 -4.12 -13.49 6.84
C VAL A 475 -3.83 -13.31 5.36
N ALA A 476 -4.36 -14.20 4.53
CA ALA A 476 -4.32 -14.06 3.08
C ALA A 476 -5.65 -13.49 2.56
N ILE A 477 -5.59 -12.35 1.86
CA ILE A 477 -6.75 -11.69 1.23
C ILE A 477 -6.51 -11.44 -0.25
N GLY A 478 -7.47 -10.83 -0.93
CA GLY A 478 -7.40 -10.46 -2.33
C GLY A 478 -8.49 -11.14 -3.15
N VAL A 479 -8.35 -11.08 -4.48
CA VAL A 479 -9.32 -11.63 -5.43
C VAL A 479 -8.56 -12.37 -6.52
N GLY A 480 -9.05 -13.54 -6.90
CA GLY A 480 -8.50 -14.33 -8.00
C GLY A 480 -6.97 -14.48 -7.92
N SER A 481 -6.27 -14.12 -8.99
CA SER A 481 -4.82 -14.25 -9.12
C SER A 481 -3.98 -13.23 -8.34
N CYS A 482 -4.60 -12.31 -7.59
CA CYS A 482 -3.91 -11.32 -6.76
C CYS A 482 -4.11 -11.65 -5.28
N VAL A 483 -3.03 -11.93 -4.56
CA VAL A 483 -3.03 -12.35 -3.15
C VAL A 483 -2.25 -11.34 -2.32
N GLY A 484 -2.85 -10.80 -1.26
CA GLY A 484 -2.16 -10.06 -0.21
C GLY A 484 -1.96 -10.96 1.00
N ILE A 485 -0.79 -10.91 1.64
CA ILE A 485 -0.44 -11.67 2.84
C ILE A 485 -0.10 -10.66 3.93
N TYR A 486 -0.92 -10.63 4.97
CA TYR A 486 -0.83 -9.72 6.10
C TYR A 486 -0.29 -10.46 7.30
N PHE A 487 0.66 -9.85 7.99
CA PHE A 487 1.28 -10.38 9.20
C PHE A 487 0.90 -9.46 10.34
N ALA A 488 0.15 -9.98 11.31
CA ALA A 488 -0.45 -9.24 12.41
C ALA A 488 0.37 -9.35 13.70
N GLY A 489 0.09 -8.45 14.64
CA GLY A 489 0.79 -8.36 15.94
C GLY A 489 2.11 -7.60 15.84
N ASP A 490 2.75 -7.42 17.00
CA ASP A 490 3.95 -6.58 17.15
C ASP A 490 5.14 -7.08 16.31
N ASN A 491 5.20 -8.39 16.06
CA ASN A 491 6.22 -9.03 15.22
C ASN A 491 5.85 -9.10 13.72
N GLY A 492 4.75 -8.47 13.30
CA GLY A 492 4.22 -8.59 11.93
C GLY A 492 5.22 -8.20 10.84
N ASP A 493 5.93 -7.08 11.01
CA ASP A 493 6.94 -6.63 10.04
C ASP A 493 8.14 -7.59 9.98
N VAL A 494 8.61 -8.08 11.12
CA VAL A 494 9.72 -9.06 11.19
C VAL A 494 9.31 -10.37 10.51
N LEU A 495 8.09 -10.85 10.75
CA LEU A 495 7.55 -12.05 10.12
C LEU A 495 7.41 -11.89 8.61
N ARG A 496 7.02 -10.72 8.12
CA ARG A 496 6.95 -10.42 6.68
C ARG A 496 8.32 -10.51 6.03
N GLU A 497 9.33 -9.87 6.61
CA GLU A 497 10.70 -9.90 6.09
C GLU A 497 11.29 -11.32 6.18
N LEU A 498 11.04 -12.02 7.29
CA LEU A 498 11.46 -13.42 7.47
C LEU A 498 10.84 -14.32 6.38
N CYS A 499 9.55 -14.17 6.11
CA CYS A 499 8.85 -14.89 5.04
C CYS A 499 9.47 -14.59 3.67
N PHE A 500 9.73 -13.32 3.37
CA PHE A 500 10.33 -12.90 2.10
C PHE A 500 11.70 -13.56 1.86
N PHE A 501 12.64 -13.42 2.81
CA PHE A 501 13.98 -14.00 2.66
C PHE A 501 13.95 -15.53 2.72
N TYR A 502 13.05 -16.12 3.51
CA TYR A 502 12.88 -17.57 3.55
C TYR A 502 12.43 -18.11 2.19
N LEU A 503 11.37 -17.54 1.60
CA LEU A 503 10.88 -17.98 0.30
C LEU A 503 11.92 -17.77 -0.81
N LEU A 504 12.68 -16.67 -0.77
CA LEU A 504 13.81 -16.47 -1.69
C LEU A 504 14.85 -17.61 -1.56
N SER A 505 15.20 -18.01 -0.34
CA SER A 505 16.11 -19.14 -0.11
C SER A 505 15.57 -20.49 -0.62
N LYS A 506 14.24 -20.58 -0.84
CA LYS A 506 13.56 -21.73 -1.44
C LYS A 506 13.32 -21.58 -2.95
N GLY A 507 13.89 -20.55 -3.58
CA GLY A 507 13.71 -20.30 -5.02
C GLY A 507 12.30 -19.79 -5.36
N ILE A 508 11.64 -19.08 -4.45
CA ILE A 508 10.30 -18.51 -4.66
C ILE A 508 10.38 -16.99 -4.42
N TRP A 509 9.94 -16.21 -5.39
CA TRP A 509 9.95 -14.76 -5.29
C TRP A 509 8.54 -14.22 -5.05
N MET A 510 8.30 -13.75 -3.82
CA MET A 510 7.10 -12.99 -3.47
C MET A 510 7.37 -11.47 -3.46
N GLY A 511 6.32 -10.67 -3.57
CA GLY A 511 6.46 -9.24 -3.37
C GLY A 511 6.80 -8.93 -1.92
N ARG A 512 7.90 -8.19 -1.67
CA ARG A 512 8.40 -7.89 -0.32
C ARG A 512 7.36 -7.25 0.62
N ARG A 513 6.41 -6.51 0.06
CA ARG A 513 5.26 -5.93 0.79
C ARG A 513 4.21 -6.95 1.26
N GLY A 514 4.42 -8.25 1.03
CA GLY A 514 3.44 -9.28 1.37
C GLY A 514 2.39 -9.47 0.28
N PHE A 515 2.80 -9.74 -0.98
CA PHE A 515 1.81 -10.04 -2.03
C PHE A 515 2.32 -11.04 -3.06
N LEU A 516 1.37 -11.64 -3.78
CA LEU A 516 1.57 -12.50 -4.94
C LEU A 516 0.64 -12.04 -6.07
N ALA A 517 1.09 -12.19 -7.31
CA ALA A 517 0.36 -11.91 -8.54
C ALA A 517 0.66 -13.00 -9.55
N LEU A 518 -0.22 -13.99 -9.69
CA LEU A 518 0.02 -15.17 -10.53
C LEU A 518 -0.13 -14.83 -12.02
N ASN A 519 0.87 -15.11 -12.86
CA ASN A 519 0.75 -15.05 -14.32
C ASN A 519 0.24 -16.37 -14.96
N PHE A 520 -0.07 -16.33 -16.25
CA PHE A 520 -0.55 -17.46 -17.06
C PHE A 520 0.44 -18.62 -17.19
N ALA A 521 1.72 -18.45 -16.85
CA ALA A 521 2.68 -19.55 -16.86
C ALA A 521 2.68 -20.37 -15.55
N HIS A 522 2.00 -19.91 -14.49
CA HIS A 522 1.81 -20.73 -13.28
C HIS A 522 0.83 -21.87 -13.51
N ASP A 523 1.01 -22.93 -12.73
CA ASP A 523 0.24 -24.16 -12.68
C ASP A 523 0.08 -24.66 -11.24
N ASP A 524 -0.60 -25.80 -11.06
CA ASP A 524 -0.79 -26.41 -9.74
C ASP A 524 0.53 -26.79 -9.06
N ALA A 525 1.58 -27.12 -9.83
CA ALA A 525 2.90 -27.41 -9.30
C ALA A 525 3.55 -26.17 -8.67
N SER A 526 3.44 -25.02 -9.35
CA SER A 526 3.89 -23.73 -8.82
C SER A 526 3.19 -23.39 -7.49
N VAL A 527 1.86 -23.58 -7.43
CA VAL A 527 1.07 -23.36 -6.20
C VAL A 527 1.50 -24.32 -5.09
N SER A 528 1.68 -25.60 -5.40
CA SER A 528 2.09 -26.62 -4.43
C SER A 528 3.47 -26.32 -3.85
N GLN A 529 4.42 -25.92 -4.69
CA GLN A 529 5.76 -25.52 -4.26
C GLN A 529 5.74 -24.29 -3.36
N PHE A 530 4.91 -23.30 -3.69
CA PHE A 530 4.70 -22.13 -2.83
C PHE A 530 4.15 -22.54 -1.46
N LEU A 531 3.09 -23.33 -1.42
CA LEU A 531 2.44 -23.72 -0.16
C LEU A 531 3.33 -24.59 0.72
N GLU A 532 4.11 -25.50 0.13
CA GLU A 532 5.08 -26.30 0.89
C GLU A 532 6.19 -25.43 1.49
N ALA A 533 6.73 -24.48 0.71
CA ALA A 533 7.71 -23.53 1.23
C ALA A 533 7.11 -22.61 2.30
N PHE A 534 5.86 -22.16 2.14
CA PHE A 534 5.17 -21.34 3.12
C PHE A 534 4.94 -22.09 4.44
N LYS A 535 4.61 -23.39 4.37
CA LYS A 535 4.54 -24.27 5.55
C LYS A 535 5.90 -24.38 6.25
N GLY A 536 6.98 -24.53 5.49
CA GLY A 536 8.34 -24.52 6.03
C GLY A 536 8.73 -23.19 6.69
N PHE A 537 8.24 -22.07 6.17
CA PHE A 537 8.39 -20.76 6.81
C PHE A 537 7.66 -20.72 8.16
N LEU A 538 6.41 -21.20 8.24
CA LEU A 538 5.68 -21.22 9.52
C LEU A 538 6.41 -22.00 10.60
N SER A 539 6.98 -23.17 10.26
CA SER A 539 7.77 -23.97 11.21
C SER A 539 9.11 -23.34 11.60
N LEU A 540 9.60 -22.36 10.84
CA LEU A 540 10.76 -21.56 11.23
C LEU A 540 10.34 -20.41 12.15
N ALA A 541 9.20 -19.80 11.87
CA ALA A 541 8.69 -18.63 12.58
C ALA A 541 8.10 -18.96 13.95
N PHE A 542 7.46 -20.13 14.09
CA PHE A 542 6.79 -20.61 15.29
C PHE A 542 7.20 -22.05 15.60
#